data_AF-A0A9X4CK19-F1
#
_entry.id   AF-A0A9X4CK19-F1
#
_cell.length_a   1.000
_cell.length_b   1.000
_cell.length_c   1.000
_cell.angle_alpha   90.00
_cell.angle_beta   90.00
_cell.angle_gamma   90.00
#
_symmetry.space_group_name_H-M   'P 1'
#
loop_
_entity.id
_entity.type
_entity.pdbx_description
1 polymer ?
#
loop_
_entity_poly.entity_id
_entity_poly.type
_entity_poly.pdbx_seq_one_letter_code
_entity_poly.pdbx_strand_id
1 'polypeptide(L)'
;MERKSALHELLELKKPLEEILLTLDRLERDSFPLVLLERRHVASILRRYCDGDLSRHDVERWANLIVSRNDIDYNSDAALREHLLELALPANSQLTRERAGKSAVALIEAPTAKAVEAAARVLHEALRHGWPSKYSKSYDELAATDSIGKYEFDGLVERMLVAATQAETGDNQ
;
A
#
# COMPACT_ATOMS: atom_id res chain seq x y z
N MET A 1 -25.56 5.35 8.93
CA MET A 1 -25.85 4.32 7.91
C MET A 1 -25.55 4.85 6.51
N GLU A 2 -26.21 5.93 6.11
CA GLU A 2 -26.06 6.53 4.76
C GLU A 2 -24.62 6.97 4.44
N ARG A 3 -23.92 7.66 5.37
CA ARG A 3 -22.52 8.04 5.16
C ARG A 3 -21.61 6.85 4.88
N LYS A 4 -21.64 5.83 5.73
CA LYS A 4 -20.77 4.65 5.59
C LYS A 4 -21.02 3.96 4.25
N SER A 5 -22.27 3.92 3.80
CA SER A 5 -22.64 3.39 2.48
C SER A 5 -22.06 4.25 1.34
N ALA A 6 -22.25 5.57 1.39
CA ALA A 6 -21.71 6.49 0.38
C ALA A 6 -20.17 6.45 0.31
N LEU A 7 -19.51 6.27 1.46
CA LEU A 7 -18.06 6.06 1.52
C LEU A 7 -17.66 4.73 0.85
N HIS A 8 -18.39 3.63 1.06
CA HIS A 8 -18.10 2.37 0.34
C HIS A 8 -18.32 2.52 -1.17
N GLU A 9 -19.37 3.24 -1.59
CA GLU A 9 -19.59 3.54 -3.01
C GLU A 9 -18.43 4.35 -3.61
N LEU A 10 -17.84 5.27 -2.85
CA LEU A 10 -16.62 5.99 -3.24
C LEU A 10 -15.42 5.05 -3.34
N LEU A 11 -15.17 4.19 -2.35
CA LEU A 11 -14.03 3.26 -2.37
C LEU A 11 -14.06 2.32 -3.58
N GLU A 12 -15.26 1.86 -3.98
CA GLU A 12 -15.45 0.94 -5.10
C GLU A 12 -15.69 1.66 -6.44
N LEU A 13 -15.93 2.97 -6.42
CA LEU A 13 -16.32 3.80 -7.56
C LEU A 13 -17.41 3.14 -8.44
N LYS A 14 -18.48 2.66 -7.79
CA LYS A 14 -19.57 1.92 -8.46
C LYS A 14 -20.46 2.80 -9.35
N LYS A 15 -20.43 4.11 -9.13
CA LYS A 15 -21.22 5.13 -9.83
C LYS A 15 -20.31 6.31 -10.20
N PRO A 16 -20.73 7.20 -11.12
CA PRO A 16 -20.00 8.43 -11.40
C PRO A 16 -19.71 9.23 -10.12
N LEU A 17 -18.54 9.87 -10.05
CA LEU A 17 -18.11 10.61 -8.86
C LEU A 17 -19.11 11.70 -8.48
N GLU A 18 -19.72 12.35 -9.47
CA GLU A 18 -20.70 13.42 -9.31
C GLU A 18 -21.91 12.95 -8.50
N GLU A 19 -22.41 11.73 -8.75
CA GLU A 19 -23.54 11.16 -8.01
C GLU A 19 -23.19 10.86 -6.55
N ILE A 20 -21.97 10.36 -6.33
CA ILE A 20 -21.46 10.04 -4.99
C ILE A 20 -21.26 11.34 -4.19
N LEU A 21 -20.72 12.38 -4.83
CA LEU A 21 -20.49 13.70 -4.23
C LEU A 21 -21.78 14.39 -3.79
N LEU A 22 -22.86 14.29 -4.57
CA LEU A 22 -24.18 14.82 -4.16
C LEU A 22 -24.64 14.29 -2.79
N THR A 23 -24.25 13.06 -2.46
CA THR A 23 -24.55 12.42 -1.18
C THR A 23 -23.53 12.81 -0.11
N LEU A 24 -22.24 12.81 -0.46
CA LEU A 24 -21.15 13.10 0.49
C LEU A 24 -21.07 14.57 0.91
N ASP A 25 -21.40 15.52 0.03
CA ASP A 25 -21.34 16.96 0.32
C ASP A 25 -22.38 17.40 1.37
N ARG A 26 -23.44 16.62 1.55
CA ARG A 26 -24.46 16.83 2.58
C ARG A 26 -24.02 16.35 3.97
N LEU A 27 -22.84 15.73 4.07
CA LEU A 27 -22.37 15.04 5.26
C LEU A 27 -21.06 15.67 5.77
N GLU A 28 -21.03 15.97 7.07
CA GLU A 28 -19.93 16.64 7.77
C GLU A 28 -18.54 15.96 7.64
N ARG A 29 -17.56 16.59 7.01
CA ARG A 29 -16.30 15.88 6.69
C ARG A 29 -15.42 15.51 7.90
N ASP A 30 -15.65 16.14 9.04
CA ASP A 30 -14.87 15.94 10.27
C ASP A 30 -15.50 14.85 11.12
N SER A 31 -15.07 13.61 10.89
CA SER A 31 -15.51 12.44 11.66
C SER A 31 -14.35 11.47 11.81
N PHE A 32 -14.40 10.66 12.86
CA PHE A 32 -13.47 9.54 13.02
C PHE A 32 -13.56 8.59 11.81
N PRO A 33 -12.49 7.87 11.46
CA PRO A 33 -12.53 6.95 10.34
C PRO A 33 -13.68 5.94 10.44
N LEU A 34 -14.51 5.86 9.39
CA LEU A 34 -15.70 5.01 9.34
C LEU A 34 -15.55 3.81 8.40
N VAL A 35 -14.63 3.92 7.45
CA VAL A 35 -14.33 2.91 6.46
C VAL A 35 -12.83 2.79 6.28
N LEU A 36 -12.41 1.63 5.77
CA LEU A 36 -11.03 1.33 5.50
C LEU A 36 -10.81 1.26 3.98
N LEU A 37 -9.86 2.04 3.46
CA LEU A 37 -9.32 1.80 2.12
C LEU A 37 -8.35 0.62 2.21
N GLU A 38 -8.64 -0.43 1.45
CA GLU A 38 -7.79 -1.60 1.28
C GLU A 38 -7.12 -1.60 -0.11
N ARG A 39 -6.01 -2.34 -0.23
CA ARG A 39 -5.27 -2.49 -1.51
C ARG A 39 -6.16 -2.99 -2.65
N ARG A 40 -7.16 -3.84 -2.37
CA ARG A 40 -8.14 -4.32 -3.36
C ARG A 40 -8.94 -3.21 -4.02
N HIS A 41 -9.25 -2.12 -3.31
CA HIS A 41 -9.98 -0.99 -3.86
C HIS A 41 -9.12 -0.28 -4.89
N VAL A 42 -7.88 0.08 -4.55
CA VAL A 42 -6.94 0.72 -5.49
C VAL A 42 -6.64 -0.18 -6.68
N ALA A 43 -6.38 -1.47 -6.46
CA ALA A 43 -6.13 -2.43 -7.53
C ALA A 43 -7.32 -2.53 -8.50
N SER A 44 -8.56 -2.49 -8.00
CA SER A 44 -9.77 -2.48 -8.84
C SER A 44 -9.84 -1.23 -9.73
N ILE A 45 -9.58 -0.04 -9.18
CA ILE A 45 -9.55 1.21 -9.95
C ILE A 45 -8.47 1.17 -11.04
N LEU A 46 -7.27 0.69 -10.72
CA LEU A 46 -6.18 0.56 -11.67
C LEU A 46 -6.50 -0.42 -12.80
N ARG A 47 -7.14 -1.56 -12.51
CA ARG A 47 -7.59 -2.52 -13.53
C ARG A 47 -8.63 -1.90 -14.46
N ARG A 48 -9.65 -1.21 -13.93
CA ARG A 48 -10.65 -0.50 -14.73
C ARG A 48 -10.03 0.58 -15.63
N TYR A 49 -8.98 1.25 -15.16
CA TYR A 49 -8.21 2.16 -16.02
C TYR A 49 -7.43 1.42 -17.13
N CYS A 50 -6.83 0.26 -16.84
CA CYS A 50 -6.19 -0.60 -17.85
C CYS A 50 -7.17 -1.01 -18.94
N ASP A 51 -8.37 -1.41 -18.54
CA ASP A 51 -9.44 -1.89 -19.43
C ASP A 51 -10.09 -0.74 -20.24
N GLY A 52 -9.89 0.50 -19.78
CA GLY A 52 -10.40 1.71 -20.44
C GLY A 52 -11.76 2.18 -19.93
N ASP A 53 -12.31 1.54 -18.90
CA ASP A 53 -13.56 1.92 -18.24
C ASP A 53 -13.45 3.22 -17.45
N LEU A 54 -12.23 3.56 -17.02
CA LEU A 54 -11.91 4.81 -16.34
C LEU A 54 -10.88 5.58 -17.14
N SER A 55 -11.05 6.90 -17.22
CA SER A 55 -10.00 7.78 -17.69
C SER A 55 -8.96 8.03 -16.59
N ARG A 56 -7.78 8.49 -17.00
CA ARG A 56 -6.73 8.96 -16.08
C ARG A 56 -7.26 10.06 -15.14
N HIS A 57 -8.13 10.91 -15.65
CA HIS A 57 -8.74 12.00 -14.88
C HIS A 57 -9.73 11.47 -13.83
N ASP A 58 -10.48 10.42 -14.13
CA ASP A 58 -11.38 9.79 -13.16
C ASP A 58 -10.60 9.19 -11.99
N VAL A 59 -9.48 8.51 -12.28
CA VAL A 59 -8.58 7.96 -11.26
C VAL A 59 -8.01 9.05 -10.37
N GLU A 60 -7.51 10.14 -10.97
CA GLU A 60 -6.99 11.31 -10.25
C GLU A 60 -8.03 11.92 -9.31
N ARG A 61 -9.23 12.21 -9.82
CA ARG A 61 -10.29 12.83 -9.02
C ARG A 61 -10.71 11.93 -7.88
N TRP A 62 -10.85 10.63 -8.14
CA TRP A 62 -11.15 9.63 -7.13
C TRP A 62 -10.10 9.60 -6.01
N ALA A 63 -8.82 9.53 -6.35
CA ALA A 63 -7.74 9.47 -5.37
C ALA A 63 -7.64 10.77 -4.55
N ASN A 64 -7.74 11.93 -5.20
CA ASN A 64 -7.78 13.23 -4.54
C ASN A 64 -8.90 13.31 -3.50
N LEU A 65 -10.10 12.85 -3.87
CA LEU A 65 -11.23 12.84 -2.95
C LEU A 65 -10.92 11.99 -1.72
N ILE A 66 -10.39 10.77 -1.89
CA ILE A 66 -10.06 9.89 -0.76
C ILE A 66 -8.98 10.50 0.14
N VAL A 67 -7.85 10.95 -0.42
CA VAL A 67 -6.73 11.55 0.34
C VAL A 67 -7.19 12.70 1.21
N SER A 68 -8.16 13.47 0.70
CA SER A 68 -8.65 14.66 1.36
C SER A 68 -9.64 14.37 2.51
N ARG A 69 -10.04 13.11 2.73
CA ARG A 69 -11.06 12.75 3.72
C ARG A 69 -10.45 12.19 5.01
N ASN A 70 -10.90 12.74 6.14
CA ASN A 70 -10.50 12.29 7.48
C ASN A 70 -11.30 11.06 7.95
N ASP A 71 -12.44 10.77 7.31
CA ASP A 71 -13.33 9.66 7.68
C ASP A 71 -13.01 8.35 6.93
N ILE A 72 -11.84 8.26 6.29
CA ILE A 72 -11.29 7.07 5.63
C ILE A 72 -9.90 6.77 6.22
N ASP A 73 -9.72 5.55 6.74
CA ASP A 73 -8.41 5.05 7.20
C ASP A 73 -7.74 4.20 6.10
N TYR A 74 -6.46 3.90 6.28
CA TYR A 74 -5.63 3.03 5.45
C TYR A 74 -5.00 1.88 6.26
N ASN A 75 -5.43 1.65 7.51
CA ASN A 75 -4.93 0.61 8.42
C ASN A 75 -3.40 0.68 8.60
N SER A 76 -2.86 1.90 8.64
CA SER A 76 -1.42 2.15 8.70
C SER A 76 -0.60 1.53 7.55
N ASP A 77 -1.24 1.20 6.43
CA ASP A 77 -0.56 0.70 5.23
C ASP A 77 0.13 1.87 4.50
N ALA A 78 1.39 2.10 4.84
CA ALA A 78 2.18 3.20 4.31
C ALA A 78 2.35 3.12 2.78
N ALA A 79 2.56 1.91 2.24
CA ALA A 79 2.72 1.67 0.81
C ALA A 79 1.44 1.99 0.03
N LEU A 80 0.28 1.57 0.57
CA LEU A 80 -1.03 1.92 0.02
C LEU A 80 -1.23 3.43 0.01
N ARG A 81 -0.93 4.11 1.12
CA ARG A 81 -1.08 5.56 1.24
C ARG A 81 -0.18 6.31 0.27
N GLU A 82 1.08 5.89 0.11
CA GLU A 82 2.01 6.49 -0.86
C GLU A 82 1.52 6.32 -2.30
N HIS A 83 1.06 5.12 -2.67
CA HIS A 83 0.45 4.89 -3.98
C HIS A 83 -0.77 5.78 -4.20
N LEU A 84 -1.65 5.91 -3.21
CA LEU A 84 -2.83 6.77 -3.32
C LEU A 84 -2.46 8.24 -3.52
N LEU A 85 -1.44 8.73 -2.82
CA LEU A 85 -0.93 10.09 -2.99
C LEU A 85 -0.37 10.31 -4.40
N GLU A 86 0.34 9.34 -4.97
CA GLU A 86 0.81 9.41 -6.35
C GLU A 86 -0.38 9.47 -7.34
N LEU A 87 -1.42 8.67 -7.09
CA LEU A 87 -2.65 8.65 -7.90
C LEU A 87 -3.51 9.91 -7.73
N ALA A 88 -3.20 10.79 -6.78
CA ALA A 88 -3.87 12.07 -6.60
C ALA A 88 -3.10 13.22 -7.31
N LEU A 89 -1.95 12.96 -7.91
CA LEU A 89 -1.18 13.98 -8.62
C LEU A 89 -1.90 14.43 -9.92
N PRO A 90 -1.74 15.69 -10.35
CA PRO A 90 -2.37 16.19 -11.57
C PRO A 90 -2.13 15.28 -12.80
N ALA A 91 -3.22 14.78 -13.39
CA ALA A 91 -3.28 13.77 -14.45
C ALA A 91 -2.32 12.57 -14.25
N ASN A 92 -2.03 12.21 -13.00
CA ASN A 92 -1.22 11.08 -12.56
C ASN A 92 0.06 10.90 -13.40
N SER A 93 0.96 11.89 -13.34
CA SER A 93 2.04 12.28 -14.28
C SER A 93 2.96 11.20 -14.92
N GLN A 94 2.87 9.93 -14.55
CA GLN A 94 3.55 8.80 -15.23
C GLN A 94 2.68 7.54 -15.36
N LEU A 95 1.40 7.60 -14.98
CA LEU A 95 0.48 6.46 -14.97
C LEU A 95 0.15 6.03 -16.40
N THR A 96 0.77 4.98 -16.92
CA THR A 96 0.35 4.33 -18.17
C THR A 96 -0.54 3.13 -17.88
N ARG A 97 -1.27 2.61 -18.88
CA ARG A 97 -2.04 1.35 -18.70
C ARG A 97 -1.14 0.19 -18.28
N GLU A 98 0.06 0.10 -18.84
CA GLU A 98 1.04 -0.91 -18.45
C GLU A 98 1.46 -0.75 -16.98
N ARG A 99 1.80 0.48 -16.57
CA ARG A 99 2.19 0.76 -15.18
C ARG A 99 1.06 0.48 -14.21
N ALA A 100 -0.17 0.87 -14.56
CA ALA A 100 -1.35 0.58 -13.75
C ALA A 100 -1.56 -0.92 -13.56
N GLY A 101 -1.37 -1.73 -14.60
CA GLY A 101 -1.47 -3.18 -14.52
C GLY A 101 -0.43 -3.78 -13.58
N LYS A 102 0.83 -3.35 -13.70
CA LYS A 102 1.92 -3.77 -12.80
C LYS A 102 1.65 -3.36 -11.36
N SER A 103 1.24 -2.11 -11.12
CA SER A 103 0.88 -1.62 -9.78
C SER A 103 -0.31 -2.37 -9.18
N ALA A 104 -1.32 -2.71 -9.98
CA ALA A 104 -2.48 -3.48 -9.50
C ALA A 104 -2.11 -4.89 -9.05
N VAL A 105 -1.18 -5.55 -9.75
CA VAL A 105 -0.63 -6.85 -9.33
C VAL A 105 0.23 -6.68 -8.07
N ALA A 106 1.16 -5.75 -8.09
CA ALA A 106 2.07 -5.49 -6.96
C ALA A 106 1.32 -5.15 -5.67
N LEU A 107 0.23 -4.38 -5.74
CA LEU A 107 -0.60 -4.08 -4.56
C LEU A 107 -1.23 -5.33 -3.95
N ILE A 108 -1.62 -6.32 -4.75
CA ILE A 108 -2.22 -7.56 -4.26
C ILE A 108 -1.15 -8.53 -3.73
N GLU A 109 0.02 -8.55 -4.36
CA GLU A 109 1.12 -9.46 -3.99
C GLU A 109 2.06 -8.89 -2.92
N ALA A 110 1.99 -7.58 -2.63
CA ALA A 110 2.86 -6.95 -1.65
C ALA A 110 2.62 -7.50 -0.23
N PRO A 111 3.66 -7.56 0.62
CA PRO A 111 3.52 -8.02 2.00
C PRO A 111 2.51 -7.17 2.78
N THR A 112 1.75 -7.79 3.68
CA THR A 112 0.82 -7.07 4.56
C THR A 112 1.56 -6.20 5.58
N ALA A 113 0.89 -5.21 6.17
CA ALA A 113 1.50 -4.37 7.22
C ALA A 113 2.04 -5.21 8.41
N LYS A 114 1.31 -6.26 8.79
CA LYS A 114 1.70 -7.22 9.83
C LYS A 114 2.96 -8.00 9.45
N ALA A 115 3.07 -8.42 8.19
CA ALA A 115 4.26 -9.09 7.65
C ALA A 115 5.48 -8.17 7.68
N VAL A 116 5.30 -6.92 7.24
CA VAL A 116 6.35 -5.88 7.31
C VAL A 116 6.78 -5.64 8.75
N GLU A 117 5.84 -5.54 9.69
CA GLU A 117 6.13 -5.34 11.10
C GLU A 117 6.90 -6.54 11.71
N ALA A 118 6.50 -7.77 11.38
CA ALA A 118 7.18 -8.98 11.83
C ALA A 118 8.63 -9.03 11.34
N ALA A 119 8.87 -8.75 10.06
CA ALA A 119 10.21 -8.63 9.50
C ALA A 119 11.03 -7.50 10.16
N ALA A 120 10.41 -6.33 10.38
CA ALA A 120 11.06 -5.19 11.02
C ALA A 120 11.48 -5.48 12.46
N ARG A 121 10.71 -6.27 13.21
CA ARG A 121 11.07 -6.73 14.57
C ARG A 121 12.32 -7.60 14.56
N VAL A 122 12.43 -8.53 13.61
CA VAL A 122 13.63 -9.37 13.45
C VAL A 122 14.86 -8.51 13.13
N LEU A 123 14.72 -7.55 12.19
CA LEU A 123 15.78 -6.61 11.87
C LEU A 123 16.19 -5.77 13.09
N HIS A 124 15.21 -5.24 13.83
CA HIS A 124 15.46 -4.44 15.02
C HIS A 124 16.22 -5.22 16.11
N GLU A 125 15.91 -6.51 16.30
CA GLU A 125 16.64 -7.38 17.22
C GLU A 125 18.10 -7.57 16.79
N ALA A 126 18.33 -7.83 15.50
CA ALA A 126 19.69 -7.97 14.97
C ALA A 126 20.52 -6.69 15.21
N LEU A 127 19.92 -5.51 14.97
CA LEU A 127 20.54 -4.21 15.20
C LEU A 127 20.91 -4.00 16.68
N ARG A 128 20.06 -4.47 17.61
CA ARG A 128 20.33 -4.39 19.05
C ARG A 128 21.54 -5.24 19.46
N HIS A 129 21.76 -6.36 18.80
CA HIS A 129 22.91 -7.22 19.02
C HIS A 129 24.18 -6.76 18.28
N GLY A 130 24.17 -5.55 17.72
CA GLY A 130 25.32 -4.96 17.06
C GLY A 130 25.50 -5.41 15.62
N TRP A 131 24.49 -6.01 15.01
CA TRP A 131 24.52 -6.39 13.60
C TRP A 131 23.51 -5.58 12.76
N PRO A 132 23.91 -4.88 11.68
CA PRO A 132 25.26 -4.77 11.14
C PRO A 132 25.91 -3.50 11.71
N SER A 133 26.84 -3.61 12.67
CA SER A 133 27.59 -2.44 13.15
C SER A 133 28.45 -1.89 12.01
N LYS A 134 28.00 -0.82 11.37
CA LYS A 134 28.75 0.00 10.40
C LYS A 134 29.22 -0.73 9.13
N TYR A 135 28.33 -1.45 8.44
CA TYR A 135 28.65 -1.89 7.09
C TYR A 135 28.56 -0.72 6.11
N SER A 136 29.72 -0.28 5.61
CA SER A 136 29.82 0.67 4.50
C SER A 136 29.85 0.00 3.13
N LYS A 137 29.94 -1.34 3.11
CA LYS A 137 30.03 -2.14 1.90
C LYS A 137 28.63 -2.42 1.33
N SER A 138 28.50 -2.43 0.01
CA SER A 138 27.30 -2.92 -0.66
C SER A 138 27.15 -4.45 -0.51
N TYR A 139 25.96 -4.97 -0.85
CA TYR A 139 25.73 -6.42 -0.85
C TYR A 139 26.68 -7.15 -1.81
N ASP A 140 26.93 -6.59 -2.99
CA ASP A 140 27.83 -7.19 -3.98
C ASP A 140 29.29 -7.14 -3.51
N GLU A 141 29.70 -6.07 -2.83
CA GLU A 141 31.03 -5.97 -2.22
C GLU A 141 31.21 -6.96 -1.07
N LEU A 142 30.17 -7.22 -0.27
CA LEU A 142 30.17 -8.29 0.73
C LEU A 142 30.36 -9.64 0.04
N ALA A 143 29.57 -9.93 -1.00
CA ALA A 143 29.67 -11.19 -1.72
C ALA A 143 31.07 -11.43 -2.32
N ALA A 144 31.74 -10.37 -2.77
CA ALA A 144 33.07 -10.44 -3.36
C ALA A 144 34.22 -10.49 -2.34
N THR A 145 34.07 -9.88 -1.16
CA THR A 145 35.20 -9.62 -0.24
C THR A 145 35.04 -10.19 1.17
N ASP A 146 33.84 -10.63 1.54
CA ASP A 146 33.51 -11.11 2.88
C ASP A 146 32.36 -12.14 2.81
N SER A 147 32.70 -13.38 2.47
CA SER A 147 31.73 -14.46 2.32
C SER A 147 31.01 -14.82 3.61
N ILE A 148 31.66 -14.63 4.77
CA ILE A 148 31.05 -14.85 6.09
C ILE A 148 30.01 -13.76 6.36
N GLY A 149 30.38 -12.49 6.20
CA GLY A 149 29.45 -11.37 6.40
C GLY A 149 28.26 -11.43 5.44
N LYS A 150 28.48 -11.87 4.20
CA LYS A 150 27.40 -12.15 3.23
C LYS A 150 26.46 -13.25 3.74
N TYR A 151 27.00 -14.37 4.22
CA TYR A 151 26.20 -15.49 4.74
C TYR A 151 25.37 -15.08 5.96
N GLU A 152 25.95 -14.32 6.89
CA GLU A 152 25.23 -13.80 8.06
C GLU A 152 24.11 -12.82 7.68
N PHE A 153 24.36 -11.97 6.69
CA PHE A 153 23.34 -11.09 6.13
C PHE A 153 22.20 -11.88 5.47
N ASP A 154 22.52 -12.87 4.65
CA ASP A 154 21.53 -13.74 4.01
C ASP A 154 20.66 -14.45 5.08
N GLY A 155 21.28 -14.97 6.15
CA GLY A 155 20.56 -15.60 7.27
C GLY A 155 19.68 -14.63 8.07
N LEU A 156 20.02 -13.34 8.11
CA LEU A 156 19.12 -12.32 8.65
C LEU A 156 17.91 -12.10 7.73
N VAL A 157 18.14 -11.94 6.43
CA VAL A 157 17.07 -11.76 5.43
C VAL A 157 16.14 -12.97 5.45
N GLU A 158 16.66 -14.19 5.51
CA GLU A 158 15.86 -15.41 5.61
C GLU A 158 14.94 -15.39 6.83
N ARG A 159 15.47 -15.05 8.02
CA ARG A 159 14.65 -14.94 9.24
C ARG A 159 13.58 -13.85 9.13
N MET A 160 13.89 -12.72 8.49
CA MET A 160 12.92 -11.65 8.24
C MET A 160 11.77 -12.14 7.34
N LEU A 161 12.10 -12.84 6.25
CA LEU A 161 11.12 -13.40 5.32
C LEU A 161 10.26 -14.49 5.97
N VAL A 162 10.86 -15.39 6.75
CA VAL A 162 10.13 -16.43 7.50
C VAL A 162 9.14 -15.80 8.48
N ALA A 163 9.57 -14.80 9.25
CA ALA A 163 8.69 -14.10 10.19
C ALA A 163 7.53 -13.38 9.48
N ALA A 164 7.80 -12.77 8.33
CA ALA A 164 6.77 -12.15 7.49
C ALA A 164 5.73 -13.18 7.02
N THR A 165 6.16 -14.31 6.45
CA THR A 165 5.25 -15.37 5.97
C THR A 165 4.43 -16.00 7.11
N GLN A 166 5.03 -16.19 8.29
CA GLN A 166 4.32 -16.69 9.47
C GLN A 166 3.23 -15.72 9.94
N ALA A 167 3.51 -14.41 9.90
CA ALA A 167 2.55 -13.39 10.28
C ALA A 167 1.33 -13.36 9.33
N GLU A 168 1.53 -13.65 8.04
CA GLU A 168 0.46 -13.73 7.03
C GLU A 168 -0.35 -15.02 7.13
N THR A 169 0.29 -16.15 7.41
CA THR A 169 -0.38 -17.46 7.49
C THR A 169 -1.10 -17.70 8.82
N GLY A 170 -0.70 -17.02 9.89
CA GLY A 170 -1.36 -17.06 11.20
C GLY A 170 -2.78 -16.49 11.24
N ASP A 171 -3.32 -15.97 10.12
CA ASP A 171 -4.73 -15.57 9.97
C ASP A 171 -5.65 -16.73 9.51
N ASN A 172 -5.09 -17.90 9.13
CA ASN A 172 -5.85 -19.07 8.69
C ASN A 172 -6.05 -20.14 9.80
N GLN A 173 -5.86 -19.79 11.07
CA GLN A 173 -6.07 -20.67 12.22
C GLN A 173 -7.03 -20.06 13.25
#